data_AF-A0A8T3SL32-F1
#
_entry.id   AF-A0A8T3SL32-F1
#
_cell.length_a   1.000
_cell.length_b   1.000
_cell.length_c   1.000
_cell.angle_alpha   90.00
_cell.angle_beta   90.00
_cell.angle_gamma   90.00
#
_symmetry.space_group_name_H-M   'P 1'
#
loop_
_entity.id
_entity.type
_entity.pdbx_description
1 polymer ?
#
loop_
_entity_poly.entity_id
_entity_poly.type
_entity_poly.pdbx_seq_one_letter_code
_entity_poly.pdbx_strand_id
1 'polypeptide(L)'
;MSSRGATTSRGIDRLLVAAGLDPALGVQVVSGRRLASIAFDPSLPLVLLAEPAAGEASAVLPGRHARKAALEVLLSLYPRDHRLQPLPDGAPRLLETVTDEDLLDADWLVPALDALDNLASPHGMAAISARLRAPDGCPWDRKQTHASLGPFVLEEAYETVDAIEGGGPEDLAEELGDLFLQIILHAQLAAEEGVFDLTDVYRMLGAKIIRRHPHVFGDLEVSGAEEVLRNWEAIKAVERHEAGEPPSAFDGIARALPAMAASREIQERASSLGWDWPAIEGVWEKVDEELAELHEAGAVEGDAGRDARLHEFGDVLFAAVNLARWLKLDPEEALRNANRRWIERYERVEALAAERGLVLVELPADTKDALWNEVKAEG
;
A
#
# COMPACT_ATOMS: atom_id res chain seq x y z
N MET A 1 -42.29 42.31 1.36
CA MET A 1 -42.19 41.43 0.18
C MET A 1 -40.78 41.55 -0.37
N SER A 2 -39.89 40.66 0.07
CA SER A 2 -38.50 40.61 -0.39
C SER A 2 -38.46 39.81 -1.69
N SER A 3 -38.03 40.43 -2.78
CA SER A 3 -37.83 39.76 -4.07
C SER A 3 -36.72 38.73 -3.90
N ARG A 4 -37.08 37.45 -3.83
CA ARG A 4 -36.13 36.37 -4.14
C ARG A 4 -35.64 36.65 -5.56
N GLY A 5 -34.36 37.01 -5.67
CA GLY A 5 -33.70 37.19 -6.95
C GLY A 5 -33.96 35.97 -7.81
N ALA A 6 -34.45 36.20 -9.03
CA ALA A 6 -34.62 35.14 -10.01
C ALA A 6 -33.25 34.48 -10.20
N THR A 7 -33.10 33.24 -9.74
CA THR A 7 -32.06 32.34 -10.21
C THR A 7 -32.25 32.23 -11.72
N THR A 8 -31.44 32.96 -12.49
CA THR A 8 -31.30 32.73 -13.92
C THR A 8 -30.94 31.27 -14.09
N SER A 9 -31.88 30.48 -14.63
CA SER A 9 -31.59 29.12 -15.09
C SER A 9 -30.38 29.22 -16.01
N ARG A 10 -29.26 28.60 -15.62
CA ARG A 10 -28.04 28.53 -16.45
C ARG A 10 -28.27 27.78 -17.78
N GLY A 11 -29.49 27.29 -18.01
CA GLY A 11 -29.84 26.58 -19.24
C GLY A 11 -29.02 25.31 -19.41
N ILE A 12 -28.79 24.56 -18.33
CA ILE A 12 -28.04 23.29 -18.35
C ILE A 12 -28.59 22.37 -19.46
N ASP A 13 -29.91 22.28 -19.63
CA ASP A 13 -30.51 21.51 -20.71
C ASP A 13 -30.00 21.93 -22.11
N ARG A 14 -29.77 23.23 -22.33
CA ARG A 14 -29.19 23.72 -23.59
C ARG A 14 -27.74 23.32 -23.75
N LEU A 15 -26.95 23.35 -22.66
CA LEU A 15 -25.56 22.91 -22.68
C LEU A 15 -25.47 21.41 -22.94
N LEU A 16 -26.32 20.59 -22.33
CA LEU A 16 -26.40 19.15 -22.57
C LEU A 16 -26.78 18.85 -24.03
N VAL A 17 -27.79 19.55 -24.56
CA VAL A 17 -28.18 19.43 -25.98
C VAL A 17 -27.04 19.85 -26.91
N ALA A 18 -26.35 20.97 -26.61
CA ALA A 18 -25.23 21.45 -27.40
C ALA A 18 -24.02 20.50 -27.36
N ALA A 19 -23.80 19.86 -26.21
CA ALA A 19 -22.81 18.80 -26.02
C ALA A 19 -23.21 17.46 -26.66
N GLY A 20 -24.45 17.34 -27.17
CA GLY A 20 -24.98 16.08 -27.71
C GLY A 20 -25.14 14.98 -26.65
N LEU A 21 -25.27 15.35 -25.37
CA LEU A 21 -25.34 14.42 -24.26
C LEU A 21 -26.79 14.07 -23.91
N ASP A 22 -27.05 12.78 -23.75
CA ASP A 22 -28.27 12.28 -23.13
C ASP A 22 -28.01 12.09 -21.63
N PRO A 23 -28.63 12.89 -20.73
CA PRO A 23 -28.43 12.75 -19.30
C PRO A 23 -28.88 11.38 -18.76
N ALA A 24 -29.74 10.62 -19.47
CA ALA A 24 -30.11 9.27 -19.08
C ALA A 24 -28.96 8.26 -19.19
N LEU A 25 -27.92 8.57 -19.97
CA LEU A 25 -26.70 7.76 -20.09
C LEU A 25 -25.64 8.12 -19.05
N GLY A 26 -25.91 9.11 -18.19
CA GLY A 26 -24.99 9.61 -17.19
C GLY A 26 -24.19 10.81 -17.68
N VAL A 27 -24.24 11.90 -16.91
CA VAL A 27 -23.45 13.12 -17.14
C VAL A 27 -23.09 13.72 -15.79
N GLN A 28 -21.89 14.28 -15.70
CA GLN A 28 -21.43 15.03 -14.54
C GLN A 28 -21.42 16.51 -14.88
N VAL A 29 -21.83 17.35 -13.93
CA VAL A 29 -21.82 18.81 -14.10
C VAL A 29 -21.13 19.42 -12.89
N VAL A 30 -19.98 20.05 -13.12
CA VAL A 30 -19.13 20.62 -12.07
C VAL A 30 -18.69 22.02 -12.50
N SER A 31 -18.53 22.97 -11.57
CA SER A 31 -17.91 24.26 -11.93
C SER A 31 -16.39 24.12 -11.98
N GLY A 32 -15.73 24.86 -12.88
CA GLY A 32 -14.26 24.85 -12.96
C GLY A 32 -13.59 25.14 -11.62
N ARG A 33 -14.14 26.06 -10.81
CA ARG A 33 -13.60 26.42 -9.47
C ARG A 33 -13.75 25.31 -8.44
N ARG A 34 -14.72 24.42 -8.61
CA ARG A 34 -15.01 23.33 -7.67
C ARG A 34 -14.39 22.00 -8.07
N LEU A 35 -13.71 21.94 -9.20
CA LEU A 35 -13.11 20.72 -9.72
C LEU A 35 -12.10 20.07 -8.75
N ALA A 36 -11.41 20.89 -7.96
CA ALA A 36 -10.49 20.46 -6.90
C ALA A 36 -11.20 20.00 -5.60
N SER A 37 -12.49 20.28 -5.45
CA SER A 37 -13.26 20.01 -4.23
C SER A 37 -14.35 18.94 -4.41
N ILE A 38 -14.55 18.46 -5.64
CA ILE A 38 -15.60 17.51 -5.99
C ILE A 38 -14.95 16.31 -6.69
N ALA A 39 -15.21 15.12 -6.17
CA ALA A 39 -14.83 13.89 -6.85
C ALA A 39 -15.71 13.69 -8.09
N PHE A 40 -15.11 13.33 -9.21
CA PHE A 40 -15.79 13.00 -10.45
C PHE A 40 -15.07 11.83 -11.13
N ASP A 41 -15.80 11.09 -11.97
CA ASP A 41 -15.31 9.92 -12.69
C ASP A 41 -15.03 10.26 -14.16
N PRO A 42 -13.77 10.22 -14.62
CA PRO A 42 -13.45 10.47 -16.03
C PRO A 42 -14.14 9.53 -17.03
N SER A 43 -14.72 8.41 -16.57
CA SER A 43 -15.49 7.48 -17.41
C SER A 43 -16.87 8.02 -17.81
N LEU A 44 -17.31 9.15 -17.23
CA LEU A 44 -18.55 9.82 -17.59
C LEU A 44 -18.26 11.19 -18.22
N PRO A 45 -19.06 11.63 -19.21
CA PRO A 45 -18.94 12.97 -19.77
C PRO A 45 -19.08 14.03 -18.67
N LEU A 46 -18.20 15.01 -18.68
CA LEU A 46 -18.19 16.10 -17.72
C LEU A 46 -18.48 17.42 -18.44
N VAL A 47 -19.54 18.10 -18.01
CA VAL A 47 -19.80 19.49 -18.35
C VAL A 47 -19.19 20.38 -17.27
N LEU A 48 -18.11 21.05 -17.61
CA LEU A 48 -17.49 22.08 -16.78
C LEU A 48 -18.21 23.40 -17.00
N LEU A 49 -18.74 23.96 -15.93
CA LEU A 49 -19.41 25.26 -15.96
C LEU A 49 -18.42 26.38 -15.66
N ALA A 50 -18.46 27.43 -16.47
CA ALA A 50 -17.82 28.71 -16.18
C ALA A 50 -18.34 29.24 -14.84
N GLU A 51 -17.50 29.91 -14.06
CA GLU A 51 -17.97 30.54 -12.83
C GLU A 51 -17.33 31.91 -12.63
N PRO A 52 -18.12 33.01 -12.75
CA PRO A 52 -17.60 34.35 -12.52
C PRO A 52 -17.04 34.46 -11.11
N ALA A 53 -16.01 35.28 -10.93
CA ALA A 53 -15.24 35.41 -9.69
C ALA A 53 -16.08 35.86 -8.48
N ALA A 54 -16.81 34.93 -7.85
CA ALA A 54 -17.50 35.15 -6.58
C ALA A 54 -17.78 33.80 -5.89
N GLY A 55 -16.89 33.41 -4.99
CA GLY A 55 -17.09 32.24 -4.12
C GLY A 55 -15.85 31.96 -3.28
N GLU A 56 -16.02 31.68 -1.98
CA GLU A 56 -14.94 31.25 -1.10
C GLU A 56 -14.28 29.98 -1.63
N ALA A 57 -12.96 29.86 -1.42
CA ALA A 57 -12.22 28.65 -1.73
C ALA A 57 -12.81 27.47 -0.93
N SER A 58 -13.30 26.45 -1.63
CA SER A 58 -13.80 25.24 -1.00
C SER A 58 -12.63 24.40 -0.46
N ALA A 59 -12.90 23.59 0.57
CA ALA A 59 -11.94 22.61 1.05
C ALA A 59 -11.53 21.68 -0.10
N VAL A 60 -10.23 21.61 -0.35
CA VAL A 60 -9.67 20.81 -1.43
C VAL A 60 -9.65 19.35 -0.98
N LEU A 61 -10.07 18.43 -1.85
CA LEU A 61 -10.01 17.00 -1.54
C LEU A 61 -8.54 16.55 -1.48
N PRO A 62 -8.16 15.63 -0.56
CA PRO A 62 -6.78 15.15 -0.47
C PRO A 62 -6.33 14.39 -1.72
N GLY A 63 -5.01 14.24 -1.89
CA GLY A 63 -4.41 13.45 -2.97
C GLY A 63 -4.50 14.12 -4.34
N ARG A 64 -4.99 13.41 -5.36
CA ARG A 64 -5.07 13.88 -6.76
C ARG A 64 -5.83 15.21 -6.94
N HIS A 65 -6.71 15.52 -5.99
CA HIS A 65 -7.51 16.74 -5.98
C HIS A 65 -6.90 17.85 -5.12
N ALA A 66 -5.78 17.62 -4.42
CA ALA A 66 -5.05 18.64 -3.63
C ALA A 66 -4.52 19.80 -4.50
N ARG A 67 -4.53 19.62 -5.82
CA ARG A 67 -4.21 20.61 -6.85
C ARG A 67 -5.28 21.69 -6.85
N LYS A 68 -4.87 22.96 -6.82
CA LYS A 68 -5.81 24.09 -6.68
C LYS A 68 -6.43 24.52 -8.02
N ALA A 69 -5.68 24.35 -9.10
CA ALA A 69 -6.07 24.77 -10.44
C ALA A 69 -6.90 23.68 -11.15
N ALA A 70 -7.90 24.09 -11.93
CA ALA A 70 -8.78 23.15 -12.63
C ALA A 70 -8.01 22.35 -13.70
N LEU A 71 -7.14 23.03 -14.45
CA LEU A 71 -6.28 22.45 -15.47
C LEU A 71 -5.33 21.41 -14.86
N GLU A 72 -4.77 21.68 -13.69
CA GLU A 72 -3.89 20.72 -13.00
C GLU A 72 -4.65 19.44 -12.59
N VAL A 73 -5.91 19.57 -12.16
CA VAL A 73 -6.77 18.41 -11.88
C VAL A 73 -7.03 17.62 -13.16
N LEU A 74 -7.39 18.29 -14.27
CA LEU A 74 -7.64 17.62 -15.55
C LEU A 74 -6.39 16.94 -16.11
N LEU A 75 -5.24 17.62 -16.14
CA LEU A 75 -3.97 17.06 -16.63
C LEU A 75 -3.48 15.86 -15.80
N SER A 76 -3.99 15.69 -14.58
CA SER A 76 -3.69 14.54 -13.76
C SER A 76 -4.61 13.34 -13.98
N LEU A 77 -5.72 13.54 -14.69
CA LEU A 77 -6.77 12.53 -14.90
C LEU A 77 -6.94 12.17 -16.38
N TYR A 78 -6.64 13.08 -17.28
CA TYR A 78 -6.82 12.94 -18.72
C TYR A 78 -5.47 13.02 -19.44
N PRO A 79 -5.31 12.30 -20.58
CA PRO A 79 -4.19 12.49 -21.49
C PRO A 79 -4.02 13.95 -21.92
N ARG A 80 -2.78 14.37 -22.15
CA ARG A 80 -2.46 15.75 -22.56
C ARG A 80 -3.08 16.14 -23.90
N ASP A 81 -3.23 15.18 -24.79
CA ASP A 81 -3.85 15.30 -26.09
C ASP A 81 -5.38 15.09 -26.08
N HIS A 82 -5.99 14.92 -24.90
CA HIS A 82 -7.45 14.82 -24.77
C HIS A 82 -8.13 16.08 -25.28
N ARG A 83 -9.24 15.92 -26.00
CA ARG A 83 -9.92 17.04 -26.67
C ARG A 83 -11.11 17.52 -25.86
N LEU A 84 -11.04 18.76 -25.40
CA LEU A 84 -12.14 19.46 -24.72
C LEU A 84 -12.87 20.33 -25.74
N GLN A 85 -14.19 20.42 -25.64
CA GLN A 85 -15.00 21.23 -26.52
C GLN A 85 -15.60 22.41 -25.75
N PRO A 86 -15.28 23.66 -26.10
CA PRO A 86 -16.00 24.81 -25.56
C PRO A 86 -17.46 24.74 -25.99
N LEU A 87 -18.37 24.90 -25.04
CA LEU A 87 -19.81 24.92 -25.29
C LEU A 87 -20.30 26.36 -25.48
N PRO A 88 -21.36 26.56 -26.29
CA PRO A 88 -22.19 25.54 -26.93
C PRO A 88 -21.64 24.98 -28.26
N ASP A 89 -20.81 25.72 -29.00
CA ASP A 89 -20.46 25.41 -30.40
C ASP A 89 -18.99 25.67 -30.77
N GLY A 90 -18.11 25.76 -29.76
CA GLY A 90 -16.68 25.96 -29.96
C GLY A 90 -15.99 24.75 -30.58
N ALA A 91 -14.91 25.01 -31.34
CA ALA A 91 -14.08 23.94 -31.89
C ALA A 91 -13.28 23.22 -30.79
N PRO A 92 -13.15 21.88 -30.83
CA PRO A 92 -12.38 21.14 -29.84
C PRO A 92 -10.90 21.58 -29.76
N ARG A 93 -10.40 21.77 -28.54
CA ARG A 93 -9.01 22.14 -28.21
C ARG A 93 -8.34 21.00 -27.44
N LEU A 94 -7.03 20.83 -27.62
CA LEU A 94 -6.24 19.87 -26.85
C LEU A 94 -6.09 20.38 -25.42
N LEU A 95 -6.22 19.50 -24.42
CA LEU A 95 -6.13 19.85 -23.01
C LEU A 95 -4.84 20.61 -22.68
N GLU A 96 -3.70 20.18 -23.21
CA GLU A 96 -2.41 20.85 -23.01
C GLU A 96 -2.33 22.29 -23.56
N THR A 97 -3.27 22.68 -24.43
CA THR A 97 -3.35 24.03 -25.02
C THR A 97 -4.37 24.93 -24.32
N VAL A 98 -5.09 24.41 -23.33
CA VAL A 98 -6.10 25.14 -22.55
C VAL A 98 -5.44 25.72 -21.30
N THR A 99 -5.82 26.95 -20.94
CA THR A 99 -5.37 27.61 -19.70
C THR A 99 -6.42 27.49 -18.60
N ASP A 100 -6.03 27.76 -17.35
CA ASP A 100 -7.00 27.80 -16.24
C ASP A 100 -8.03 28.92 -16.44
N GLU A 101 -7.62 30.06 -17.03
CA GLU A 101 -8.52 31.17 -17.38
C GLU A 101 -9.56 30.73 -18.42
N ASP A 102 -9.14 30.02 -19.47
CA ASP A 102 -10.03 29.43 -20.47
C ASP A 102 -11.12 28.54 -19.83
N LEU A 103 -10.75 27.69 -18.86
CA LEU A 103 -11.67 26.77 -18.16
C LEU A 103 -12.65 27.47 -17.21
N LEU A 104 -12.33 28.68 -16.77
CA LEU A 104 -13.15 29.46 -15.84
C LEU A 104 -14.08 30.45 -16.54
N ASP A 105 -13.72 30.89 -17.74
CA ASP A 105 -14.43 31.91 -18.51
C ASP A 105 -15.49 31.36 -19.48
N ALA A 106 -15.39 30.08 -19.85
CA ALA A 106 -16.33 29.41 -20.75
C ALA A 106 -16.82 28.08 -20.18
N ASP A 107 -17.98 27.62 -20.66
CA ASP A 107 -18.47 26.26 -20.38
C ASP A 107 -17.75 25.28 -21.31
N TRP A 108 -17.44 24.08 -20.82
CA TRP A 108 -16.72 23.05 -21.58
C TRP A 108 -17.37 21.69 -21.45
N LEU A 109 -17.37 20.94 -22.54
CA LEU A 109 -17.51 19.49 -22.52
C LEU A 109 -16.11 18.88 -22.43
N VAL A 110 -15.90 18.07 -21.40
CA VAL A 110 -14.79 17.13 -21.30
C VAL A 110 -15.38 15.75 -21.62
N PRO A 111 -15.09 15.17 -22.80
CA PRO A 111 -15.57 13.84 -23.16
C PRO A 111 -15.10 12.79 -22.16
N ALA A 112 -15.91 11.74 -22.00
CA ALA A 112 -15.51 10.57 -21.21
C ALA A 112 -14.26 9.92 -21.79
N LEU A 113 -13.44 9.33 -20.92
CA LEU A 113 -12.37 8.41 -21.32
C LEU A 113 -12.93 7.01 -21.50
N ASP A 114 -12.44 6.32 -22.53
CA ASP A 114 -12.61 4.88 -22.63
C ASP A 114 -11.86 4.21 -21.47
N ALA A 115 -12.33 3.03 -21.06
CA ALA A 115 -11.85 2.37 -19.85
C ALA A 115 -10.33 2.09 -19.85
N LEU A 116 -9.74 1.86 -21.02
CA LEU A 116 -8.30 1.62 -21.17
C LEU A 116 -7.46 2.91 -21.27
N ASP A 117 -8.09 4.05 -21.56
CA ASP A 117 -7.43 5.36 -21.53
C ASP A 117 -7.52 6.02 -20.15
N ASN A 118 -8.43 5.52 -19.28
CA ASN A 118 -8.66 6.03 -17.93
C ASN A 118 -7.64 5.50 -16.90
N LEU A 119 -6.35 5.70 -17.19
CA LEU A 119 -5.22 5.13 -16.42
C LEU A 119 -5.07 5.73 -15.01
N ALA A 120 -5.63 6.92 -14.76
CA ALA A 120 -5.51 7.64 -13.49
C ALA A 120 -6.76 7.47 -12.57
N SER A 121 -7.68 6.58 -12.94
CA SER A 121 -8.89 6.28 -12.18
C SER A 121 -8.83 4.93 -11.48
N PRO A 122 -9.43 4.79 -10.28
CA PRO A 122 -9.57 3.48 -9.62
C PRO A 122 -10.35 2.45 -10.45
N HIS A 123 -11.08 2.88 -11.48
CA HIS A 123 -11.85 1.98 -12.35
C HIS A 123 -11.05 1.47 -13.57
N GLY A 124 -10.00 2.18 -14.00
CA GLY A 124 -9.26 1.83 -15.21
C GLY A 124 -8.51 0.50 -15.09
N MET A 125 -7.83 0.29 -13.95
CA MET A 125 -7.02 -0.91 -13.76
C MET A 125 -7.85 -2.21 -13.77
N ALA A 126 -9.06 -2.18 -13.23
CA ALA A 126 -9.98 -3.32 -13.30
C ALA A 126 -10.34 -3.68 -14.75
N ALA A 127 -10.57 -2.67 -15.60
CA ALA A 127 -10.85 -2.88 -17.01
C ALA A 127 -9.64 -3.42 -17.78
N ILE A 128 -8.42 -2.94 -17.46
CA ILE A 128 -7.17 -3.47 -18.01
C ILE A 128 -7.01 -4.95 -17.63
N SER A 129 -7.20 -5.29 -16.35
CA SER A 129 -7.12 -6.68 -15.87
C SER A 129 -8.14 -7.58 -16.58
N ALA A 130 -9.38 -7.13 -16.74
CA ALA A 130 -10.40 -7.86 -17.47
C ALA A 130 -10.00 -8.06 -18.96
N ARG A 131 -9.42 -7.03 -19.60
CA ARG A 131 -8.93 -7.11 -20.99
C ARG A 131 -7.77 -8.10 -21.13
N LEU A 132 -6.83 -8.12 -20.18
CA LEU A 132 -5.72 -9.07 -20.15
C LEU A 132 -6.22 -10.51 -20.03
N ARG A 133 -7.31 -10.74 -19.28
CA ARG A 133 -7.86 -12.07 -19.05
C ARG A 133 -8.97 -12.50 -20.02
N ALA A 134 -9.39 -11.63 -20.94
CA ALA A 134 -10.33 -11.96 -22.00
C ALA A 134 -9.86 -13.16 -22.86
N PRO A 135 -10.74 -13.88 -23.59
CA PRO A 135 -10.34 -15.07 -24.36
C PRO A 135 -9.19 -14.87 -25.36
N ASP A 136 -9.11 -13.67 -25.95
CA ASP A 136 -8.06 -13.21 -26.87
C ASP A 136 -6.99 -12.33 -26.17
N GLY A 137 -7.00 -12.29 -24.84
CA GLY A 137 -6.06 -11.55 -24.01
C GLY A 137 -4.71 -12.26 -23.85
N CYS A 138 -3.95 -11.82 -22.83
CA CYS A 138 -2.63 -12.33 -22.55
C CYS A 138 -2.67 -13.80 -22.08
N PRO A 139 -1.97 -14.74 -22.75
CA PRO A 139 -1.96 -16.14 -22.36
C PRO A 139 -1.41 -16.40 -20.96
N TRP A 140 -0.47 -15.57 -20.48
CA TRP A 140 0.11 -15.70 -19.15
C TRP A 140 -0.91 -15.31 -18.08
N ASP A 141 -1.53 -14.12 -18.21
CA ASP A 141 -2.53 -13.63 -17.26
C ASP A 141 -3.69 -14.61 -17.13
N ARG A 142 -4.23 -15.09 -18.25
CA ARG A 142 -5.34 -16.05 -18.28
C ARG A 142 -5.07 -17.36 -17.56
N LYS A 143 -3.80 -17.80 -17.50
CA LYS A 143 -3.43 -19.06 -16.86
C LYS A 143 -3.30 -18.92 -15.33
N GLN A 144 -3.25 -17.69 -14.81
CA GLN A 144 -3.07 -17.45 -13.39
C GLN A 144 -4.26 -17.90 -12.55
N THR A 145 -3.96 -18.28 -11.32
CA THR A 145 -4.89 -18.68 -10.26
C THR A 145 -4.49 -17.99 -8.96
N HIS A 146 -5.34 -18.01 -7.93
CA HIS A 146 -4.96 -17.48 -6.61
C HIS A 146 -3.66 -18.11 -6.08
N ALA A 147 -3.46 -19.41 -6.28
CA ALA A 147 -2.28 -20.11 -5.80
C ALA A 147 -1.00 -19.74 -6.58
N SER A 148 -1.10 -19.51 -7.89
CA SER A 148 0.08 -19.13 -8.69
C SER A 148 0.49 -17.67 -8.51
N LEU A 149 -0.44 -16.80 -8.09
CA LEU A 149 -0.16 -15.39 -7.79
C LEU A 149 0.35 -15.15 -6.36
N GLY A 150 0.11 -16.09 -5.43
CA GLY A 150 0.52 -15.95 -4.03
C GLY A 150 2.01 -15.61 -3.80
N PRO A 151 2.98 -16.23 -4.53
CA PRO A 151 4.39 -15.86 -4.43
C PRO A 151 4.67 -14.40 -4.81
N PHE A 152 4.01 -13.90 -5.87
CA PHE A 152 4.19 -12.52 -6.33
C PHE A 152 3.68 -11.52 -5.28
N VAL A 153 2.58 -11.81 -4.58
CA VAL A 153 2.12 -10.98 -3.45
C VAL A 153 3.22 -10.79 -2.39
N LEU A 154 3.98 -11.85 -2.11
CA LEU A 154 5.07 -11.77 -1.14
C LEU A 154 6.27 -10.99 -1.71
N GLU A 155 6.61 -11.24 -2.96
CA GLU A 155 7.67 -10.53 -3.70
C GLU A 155 7.41 -9.01 -3.71
N GLU A 156 6.27 -8.57 -4.23
CA GLU A 156 5.91 -7.13 -4.28
C GLU A 156 5.85 -6.50 -2.88
N ALA A 157 5.44 -7.28 -1.87
CA ALA A 157 5.41 -6.78 -0.49
C ALA A 157 6.83 -6.57 0.07
N TYR A 158 7.79 -7.42 -0.28
CA TYR A 158 9.19 -7.20 0.09
C TYR A 158 9.84 -6.08 -0.70
N GLU A 159 9.57 -5.96 -2.00
CA GLU A 159 10.09 -4.87 -2.83
C GLU A 159 9.52 -3.52 -2.37
N THR A 160 8.23 -3.46 -2.01
CA THR A 160 7.64 -2.29 -1.34
C THR A 160 8.38 -1.94 -0.05
N VAL A 161 8.73 -2.93 0.77
CA VAL A 161 9.48 -2.67 2.02
C VAL A 161 10.90 -2.18 1.73
N ASP A 162 11.57 -2.72 0.72
CA ASP A 162 12.90 -2.25 0.31
C ASP A 162 12.84 -0.80 -0.19
N ALA A 163 11.84 -0.46 -0.99
CA ALA A 163 11.60 0.91 -1.45
C ALA A 163 11.30 1.88 -0.29
N ILE A 164 10.62 1.44 0.78
CA ILE A 164 10.42 2.24 2.00
C ILE A 164 11.76 2.47 2.73
N GLU A 165 12.61 1.45 2.81
CA GLU A 165 13.86 1.49 3.58
C GLU A 165 14.99 2.25 2.86
N GLY A 166 15.07 2.15 1.54
CA GLY A 166 16.20 2.67 0.75
C GLY A 166 15.86 3.36 -0.57
N GLY A 167 14.61 3.30 -1.02
CA GLY A 167 14.17 3.83 -2.31
C GLY A 167 13.82 5.32 -2.31
N GLY A 168 13.63 5.86 -3.51
CA GLY A 168 13.05 7.18 -3.73
C GLY A 168 11.51 7.17 -3.74
N PRO A 169 10.86 8.35 -3.75
CA PRO A 169 9.40 8.43 -3.86
C PRO A 169 8.81 7.83 -5.14
N GLU A 170 9.62 7.74 -6.21
CA GLU A 170 9.22 7.12 -7.47
C GLU A 170 9.21 5.59 -7.35
N ASP A 171 10.31 5.00 -6.84
CA ASP A 171 10.40 3.57 -6.55
C ASP A 171 9.26 3.12 -5.64
N LEU A 172 9.00 3.85 -4.53
CA LEU A 172 7.89 3.51 -3.64
C LEU A 172 6.52 3.54 -4.35
N ALA A 173 6.31 4.47 -5.28
CA ALA A 173 5.05 4.55 -6.02
C ALA A 173 4.89 3.41 -7.03
N GLU A 174 5.99 2.95 -7.63
CA GLU A 174 6.05 1.79 -8.51
C GLU A 174 5.69 0.51 -7.74
N GLU A 175 6.40 0.22 -6.65
CA GLU A 175 6.18 -0.99 -5.86
C GLU A 175 4.77 -1.06 -5.21
N LEU A 176 4.25 0.09 -4.76
CA LEU A 176 2.87 0.16 -4.29
C LEU A 176 1.86 -0.12 -5.43
N GLY A 177 2.21 0.24 -6.65
CA GLY A 177 1.45 -0.07 -7.86
C GLY A 177 1.43 -1.57 -8.15
N ASP A 178 2.58 -2.23 -8.06
CA ASP A 178 2.71 -3.66 -8.33
C ASP A 178 2.05 -4.51 -7.23
N LEU A 179 2.17 -4.11 -5.96
CA LEU A 179 1.41 -4.72 -4.88
C LEU A 179 -0.11 -4.52 -5.08
N PHE A 180 -0.54 -3.34 -5.55
CA PHE A 180 -1.93 -3.08 -5.88
C PHE A 180 -2.42 -3.92 -7.07
N LEU A 181 -1.59 -4.15 -8.08
CA LEU A 181 -1.89 -5.06 -9.20
C LEU A 181 -2.25 -6.46 -8.68
N GLN A 182 -1.53 -6.99 -7.69
CA GLN A 182 -1.85 -8.29 -7.11
C GLN A 182 -3.27 -8.33 -6.51
N ILE A 183 -3.69 -7.25 -5.82
CA ILE A 183 -5.06 -7.12 -5.29
C ILE A 183 -6.08 -7.16 -6.43
N ILE A 184 -5.82 -6.44 -7.53
CA ILE A 184 -6.70 -6.39 -8.70
C ILE A 184 -6.83 -7.77 -9.35
N LEU A 185 -5.71 -8.48 -9.55
CA LEU A 185 -5.71 -9.80 -10.18
C LEU A 185 -6.50 -10.83 -9.36
N HIS A 186 -6.36 -10.82 -8.03
CA HIS A 186 -7.15 -11.67 -7.15
C HIS A 186 -8.63 -11.31 -7.15
N ALA A 187 -8.99 -10.02 -7.16
CA ALA A 187 -10.38 -9.60 -7.26
C ALA A 187 -11.00 -9.96 -8.61
N GLN A 188 -10.22 -9.87 -9.70
CA GLN A 188 -10.66 -10.28 -11.04
C GLN A 188 -10.91 -11.79 -11.14
N LEU A 189 -10.03 -12.61 -10.56
CA LEU A 189 -10.22 -14.06 -10.47
C LEU A 189 -11.50 -14.43 -9.69
N ALA A 190 -11.72 -13.79 -8.54
CA ALA A 190 -12.92 -14.02 -7.74
C ALA A 190 -14.20 -13.56 -8.45
N ALA A 191 -14.12 -12.48 -9.23
CA ALA A 191 -15.24 -11.98 -10.03
C ALA A 191 -15.59 -12.93 -11.17
N GLU A 192 -14.59 -13.53 -11.83
CA GLU A 192 -14.79 -14.58 -12.85
C GLU A 192 -15.48 -15.83 -12.29
N GLU A 193 -15.23 -16.14 -11.02
CA GLU A 193 -15.89 -17.24 -10.30
C GLU A 193 -17.24 -16.85 -9.67
N GLY A 194 -17.62 -15.56 -9.73
CA GLY A 194 -18.87 -15.04 -9.15
C GLY A 194 -18.89 -15.05 -7.62
N VAL A 195 -17.73 -14.99 -6.96
CA VAL A 195 -17.60 -15.09 -5.49
C VAL A 195 -17.59 -13.72 -4.82
N PHE A 196 -16.72 -12.81 -5.28
CA PHE A 196 -16.65 -11.41 -4.87
C PHE A 196 -15.90 -10.59 -5.93
N ASP A 197 -15.98 -9.26 -5.86
CA ASP A 197 -15.23 -8.37 -6.74
C ASP A 197 -14.51 -7.25 -5.96
N LEU A 198 -13.88 -6.32 -6.70
CA LEU A 198 -13.17 -5.18 -6.12
C LEU A 198 -14.11 -4.23 -5.33
N THR A 199 -15.39 -4.15 -5.70
CA THR A 199 -16.40 -3.36 -4.97
C THR A 199 -16.61 -3.95 -3.57
N ASP A 200 -16.68 -5.28 -3.47
CA ASP A 200 -16.79 -5.96 -2.19
C ASP A 200 -15.53 -5.74 -1.34
N VAL A 201 -14.33 -5.80 -1.93
CA VAL A 201 -13.07 -5.49 -1.26
C VAL A 201 -13.09 -4.07 -0.66
N TYR A 202 -13.48 -3.06 -1.44
CA TYR A 202 -13.61 -1.68 -0.96
C TYR A 202 -14.64 -1.54 0.16
N ARG A 203 -15.83 -2.15 0.00
CA ARG A 203 -16.89 -2.09 1.00
C ARG A 203 -16.45 -2.73 2.32
N MET A 204 -15.86 -3.92 2.26
CA MET A 204 -15.38 -4.65 3.43
C MET A 204 -14.27 -3.87 4.15
N LEU A 205 -13.30 -3.33 3.41
CA LEU A 205 -12.22 -2.53 3.98
C LEU A 205 -12.77 -1.25 4.63
N GLY A 206 -13.58 -0.48 3.91
CA GLY A 206 -14.14 0.78 4.40
C GLY A 206 -15.00 0.59 5.66
N ALA A 207 -15.93 -0.38 5.63
CA ALA A 207 -16.75 -0.70 6.79
C ALA A 207 -15.92 -1.16 8.00
N LYS A 208 -14.88 -1.97 7.76
CA LYS A 208 -13.94 -2.43 8.81
C LYS A 208 -13.17 -1.25 9.42
N ILE A 209 -12.59 -0.38 8.60
CA ILE A 209 -11.82 0.78 9.08
C ILE A 209 -12.71 1.74 9.87
N ILE A 210 -13.91 2.07 9.38
CA ILE A 210 -14.85 2.93 10.11
C ILE A 210 -15.22 2.31 11.47
N ARG A 211 -15.60 1.03 11.48
CA ARG A 211 -15.99 0.32 12.70
C ARG A 211 -14.86 0.25 13.74
N ARG A 212 -13.61 0.05 13.30
CA ARG A 212 -12.45 -0.08 14.18
C ARG A 212 -11.81 1.26 14.58
N HIS A 213 -12.28 2.39 14.05
CA HIS A 213 -11.89 3.73 14.48
C HIS A 213 -13.08 4.54 15.05
N PRO A 214 -13.74 4.06 16.11
CA PRO A 214 -14.85 4.79 16.75
C PRO A 214 -14.42 6.13 17.35
N HIS A 215 -13.11 6.36 17.51
CA HIS A 215 -12.53 7.63 17.96
C HIS A 215 -12.34 8.66 16.84
N VAL A 216 -12.45 8.25 15.57
CA VAL A 216 -12.44 9.16 14.41
C VAL A 216 -13.86 9.34 13.86
N PHE A 217 -14.64 8.25 13.81
CA PHE A 217 -15.95 8.22 13.14
C PHE A 217 -17.14 8.09 14.10
N GLY A 218 -16.90 8.07 15.40
CA GLY A 218 -17.92 8.02 16.44
C GLY A 218 -17.58 8.96 17.60
N ASP A 219 -18.06 8.62 18.79
CA ASP A 219 -17.95 9.49 19.98
C ASP A 219 -16.89 9.02 20.99
N LEU A 220 -16.09 7.98 20.66
CA LEU A 220 -15.13 7.43 21.61
C LEU A 220 -13.91 8.35 21.75
N GLU A 221 -13.76 9.01 22.89
CA GLU A 221 -12.53 9.75 23.17
C GLU A 221 -11.39 8.80 23.58
N VAL A 222 -10.17 9.10 23.11
CA VAL A 222 -8.96 8.35 23.43
C VAL A 222 -7.86 9.31 23.86
N SER A 223 -7.06 8.89 24.83
CA SER A 223 -5.97 9.67 25.44
C SER A 223 -4.63 9.57 24.69
N GLY A 224 -4.50 8.62 23.76
CA GLY A 224 -3.28 8.44 22.97
C GLY A 224 -3.26 7.15 22.13
N ALA A 225 -2.18 6.96 21.37
CA ALA A 225 -2.02 5.83 20.45
C ALA A 225 -2.10 4.45 21.13
N GLU A 226 -1.58 4.31 22.35
CA GLU A 226 -1.64 3.05 23.11
C GLU A 226 -3.09 2.64 23.43
N GLU A 227 -3.96 3.61 23.73
CA GLU A 227 -5.38 3.35 23.96
C GLU A 227 -6.11 3.00 22.65
N VAL A 228 -5.74 3.63 21.53
CA VAL A 228 -6.23 3.26 20.21
C VAL A 228 -5.90 1.79 19.88
N LEU A 229 -4.66 1.35 20.12
CA LEU A 229 -4.24 -0.03 19.87
C LEU A 229 -4.97 -1.04 20.76
N ARG A 230 -5.17 -0.73 22.04
CA ARG A 230 -5.96 -1.58 22.95
C ARG A 230 -7.42 -1.71 22.48
N ASN A 231 -8.04 -0.60 22.08
CA ASN A 231 -9.40 -0.59 21.55
C ASN A 231 -9.49 -1.39 20.25
N TRP A 232 -8.48 -1.30 19.38
CA TRP A 232 -8.40 -2.06 18.13
C TRP A 232 -8.41 -3.57 18.37
N GLU A 233 -7.57 -4.06 19.28
CA GLU A 233 -7.51 -5.49 19.62
C GLU A 233 -8.79 -5.97 20.32
N ALA A 234 -9.40 -5.15 21.17
CA ALA A 234 -10.68 -5.47 21.79
C ALA A 234 -11.80 -5.64 20.75
N ILE A 235 -11.89 -4.73 19.76
CA ILE A 235 -12.87 -4.83 18.67
C ILE A 235 -12.62 -6.08 17.83
N LYS A 236 -11.36 -6.39 17.50
CA LYS A 236 -11.00 -7.63 16.79
C LYS A 236 -11.44 -8.88 17.55
N ALA A 237 -11.30 -8.89 18.88
CA ALA A 237 -11.70 -10.02 19.70
C ALA A 237 -13.23 -10.24 19.68
N VAL A 238 -14.02 -9.16 19.73
CA VAL A 238 -15.48 -9.22 19.61
C VAL A 238 -15.89 -9.76 18.23
N GLU A 239 -15.29 -9.25 17.15
CA GLU A 239 -15.60 -9.68 15.77
C GLU A 239 -15.36 -11.19 15.57
N ARG A 240 -14.27 -11.74 16.11
CA ARG A 240 -13.97 -13.19 16.04
C ARG A 240 -15.02 -14.01 16.80
N HIS A 241 -15.43 -13.56 17.98
CA HIS A 241 -16.46 -14.22 18.76
C HIS A 241 -17.81 -14.24 18.02
N GLU A 242 -18.20 -13.13 17.39
CA GLU A 242 -19.42 -13.04 16.59
C GLU A 242 -19.38 -13.93 15.32
N ALA A 243 -18.20 -14.17 14.75
CA ALA A 243 -18.00 -15.05 13.60
C ALA A 243 -18.12 -16.56 13.92
N GLY A 244 -18.27 -16.94 15.20
CA GLY A 244 -18.45 -18.34 15.62
C GLY A 244 -17.16 -19.18 15.59
N GLU A 245 -16.00 -18.54 15.50
CA GLU A 245 -14.71 -19.23 15.59
C GLU A 245 -14.41 -19.61 17.05
N PRO A 246 -14.04 -20.87 17.36
CA PRO A 246 -13.67 -21.25 18.71
C PRO A 246 -12.45 -20.43 19.12
N PRO A 247 -12.46 -19.72 20.26
CA PRO A 247 -11.46 -18.73 20.55
C PRO A 247 -10.11 -19.39 20.87
N SER A 248 -9.13 -19.31 19.97
CA SER A 248 -7.72 -19.42 20.32
C SER A 248 -7.08 -18.03 20.35
N ALA A 249 -6.23 -17.80 21.34
CA ALA A 249 -5.39 -16.61 21.45
C ALA A 249 -4.55 -16.34 20.17
N PHE A 250 -4.22 -17.41 19.45
CA PHE A 250 -3.29 -17.39 18.32
C PHE A 250 -4.01 -17.46 16.95
N ASP A 251 -5.35 -17.45 16.92
CA ASP A 251 -6.10 -17.48 15.66
C ASP A 251 -5.87 -16.20 14.85
N GLY A 252 -5.63 -16.35 13.55
CA GLY A 252 -5.40 -15.24 12.62
C GLY A 252 -3.94 -14.78 12.49
N ILE A 253 -2.97 -15.44 13.14
CA ILE A 253 -1.56 -15.30 12.76
C ILE A 253 -1.40 -15.97 11.38
N ALA A 254 -0.96 -15.21 10.39
CA ALA A 254 -0.85 -15.73 9.02
C ALA A 254 0.27 -16.78 8.95
N ARG A 255 -0.07 -17.99 8.47
CA ARG A 255 0.90 -19.10 8.35
C ARG A 255 2.05 -18.82 7.39
N ALA A 256 1.87 -17.85 6.49
CA ALA A 256 2.86 -17.45 5.49
C ALA A 256 3.82 -16.37 6.01
N LEU A 257 3.65 -15.87 7.24
CA LEU A 257 4.58 -14.89 7.81
C LEU A 257 6.00 -15.49 7.90
N PRO A 258 7.03 -14.65 7.70
CA PRO A 258 8.39 -14.99 8.12
C PRO A 258 8.43 -15.44 9.57
N ALA A 259 9.33 -16.35 9.88
CA ALA A 259 9.39 -16.98 11.20
C ALA A 259 9.63 -15.95 12.33
N MET A 260 10.45 -14.91 12.11
CA MET A 260 10.68 -13.88 13.13
C MET A 260 9.46 -12.99 13.33
N ALA A 261 8.81 -12.55 12.25
CA ALA A 261 7.56 -11.79 12.32
C ALA A 261 6.44 -12.59 13.00
N ALA A 262 6.27 -13.87 12.66
CA ALA A 262 5.32 -14.76 13.29
C ALA A 262 5.62 -14.95 14.79
N SER A 263 6.89 -15.18 15.15
CA SER A 263 7.33 -15.32 16.54
C SER A 263 7.04 -14.06 17.36
N ARG A 264 7.31 -12.88 16.79
CA ARG A 264 7.00 -11.58 17.42
C ARG A 264 5.50 -11.45 17.67
N GLU A 265 4.65 -11.75 16.69
CA GLU A 265 3.19 -11.66 16.84
C GLU A 265 2.65 -12.64 17.90
N ILE A 266 3.18 -13.87 17.94
CA ILE A 266 2.85 -14.86 18.99
C ILE A 266 3.14 -14.29 20.38
N GLN A 267 4.32 -13.69 20.56
CA GLN A 267 4.77 -13.16 21.85
C GLN A 267 4.02 -11.89 22.26
N GLU A 268 3.71 -10.99 21.32
CA GLU A 268 2.87 -9.81 21.58
C GLU A 268 1.47 -10.21 22.05
N ARG A 269 0.88 -11.24 21.43
CA ARG A 269 -0.42 -11.78 21.85
C ARG A 269 -0.34 -12.45 23.22
N ALA A 270 0.67 -13.28 23.47
CA ALA A 270 0.89 -13.87 24.79
C ALA A 270 0.99 -12.78 25.88
N SER A 271 1.79 -11.73 25.62
CA SER A 271 1.96 -10.58 26.50
C SER A 271 0.63 -9.87 26.81
N SER A 272 -0.20 -9.63 25.79
CA SER A 272 -1.53 -9.01 25.96
C SER A 272 -2.50 -9.82 26.82
N LEU A 273 -2.26 -11.13 26.95
CA LEU A 273 -3.01 -12.05 27.82
C LEU A 273 -2.40 -12.17 29.23
N GLY A 274 -1.38 -11.38 29.54
CA GLY A 274 -0.66 -11.40 30.82
C GLY A 274 0.42 -12.47 30.92
N TRP A 275 0.78 -13.13 29.81
CA TRP A 275 1.90 -14.06 29.75
C TRP A 275 3.15 -13.31 29.29
N ASP A 276 3.76 -12.57 30.21
CA ASP A 276 5.01 -11.86 29.96
C ASP A 276 5.90 -11.85 31.21
N TRP A 277 7.17 -11.49 31.01
CA TRP A 277 8.14 -11.35 32.08
C TRP A 277 7.87 -10.09 32.91
N PRO A 278 8.20 -10.09 34.22
CA PRO A 278 8.04 -8.91 35.06
C PRO A 278 9.09 -7.83 34.78
N ALA A 279 10.25 -8.20 34.22
CA ALA A 279 11.37 -7.33 33.90
C ALA A 279 12.23 -7.92 32.78
N ILE A 280 13.01 -7.07 32.10
CA ILE A 280 13.82 -7.46 30.93
C ILE A 280 14.96 -8.41 31.30
N GLU A 281 15.44 -8.38 32.55
CA GLU A 281 16.52 -9.22 33.04
C GLU A 281 16.19 -10.72 32.89
N GLY A 282 14.93 -11.12 33.14
CA GLY A 282 14.50 -12.50 32.93
C GLY A 282 14.53 -12.93 31.46
N VAL A 283 14.41 -11.98 30.52
CA VAL A 283 14.54 -12.25 29.09
C VAL A 283 16.00 -12.46 28.70
N TRP A 284 16.93 -11.68 29.26
CA TRP A 284 18.37 -11.90 29.09
C TRP A 284 18.80 -13.25 29.65
N GLU A 285 18.37 -13.57 30.88
CA GLU A 285 18.63 -14.88 31.50
C GLU A 285 18.12 -16.03 30.62
N LYS A 286 16.93 -15.88 30.02
CA LYS A 286 16.40 -16.88 29.11
C LYS A 286 17.23 -17.02 27.83
N VAL A 287 17.73 -15.93 27.25
CA VAL A 287 18.65 -16.01 26.09
C VAL A 287 19.93 -16.77 26.44
N ASP A 288 20.52 -16.50 27.62
CA ASP A 288 21.72 -17.21 28.09
C ASP A 288 21.44 -18.71 28.34
N GLU A 289 20.26 -19.04 28.87
CA GLU A 289 19.78 -20.42 29.06
C GLU A 289 19.71 -21.17 27.72
N GLU A 290 19.00 -20.63 26.72
CA GLU A 290 18.85 -21.28 25.40
C GLU A 290 20.20 -21.46 24.68
N LEU A 291 21.12 -20.51 24.83
CA LEU A 291 22.48 -20.62 24.28
C LEU A 291 23.27 -21.75 24.93
N ALA A 292 23.10 -21.96 26.24
CA ALA A 292 23.73 -23.06 26.96
C ALA A 292 23.15 -24.41 26.52
N GLU A 293 21.81 -24.52 26.40
CA GLU A 293 21.13 -25.74 25.95
C GLU A 293 21.53 -26.12 24.51
N LEU A 294 21.63 -25.15 23.61
CA LEU A 294 22.14 -25.36 22.25
C LEU A 294 23.59 -25.87 22.24
N HIS A 295 24.44 -25.33 23.11
CA HIS A 295 25.83 -25.78 23.23
C HIS A 295 25.91 -27.23 23.72
N GLU A 296 25.07 -27.63 24.68
CA GLU A 296 24.96 -29.01 25.16
C GLU A 296 24.45 -29.96 24.07
N ALA A 297 23.42 -29.58 23.32
CA ALA A 297 22.89 -30.35 22.19
C ALA A 297 23.93 -30.56 21.06
N GLY A 298 24.91 -29.66 20.95
CA GLY A 298 26.04 -29.77 20.04
C GLY A 298 26.93 -31.00 20.27
N ALA A 299 26.95 -31.54 21.49
CA ALA A 299 27.78 -32.69 21.85
C ALA A 299 27.18 -34.06 21.44
N VAL A 300 25.91 -34.08 21.00
CA VAL A 300 25.21 -35.32 20.62
C VAL A 300 25.43 -35.63 19.13
N GLU A 301 26.01 -36.78 18.82
CA GLU A 301 26.24 -37.20 17.43
C GLU A 301 25.00 -37.88 16.80
N GLY A 302 24.96 -37.93 15.46
CA GLY A 302 23.90 -38.59 14.69
C GLY A 302 22.59 -37.79 14.54
N ASP A 303 21.56 -38.43 13.97
CA ASP A 303 20.28 -37.79 13.63
C ASP A 303 19.53 -37.27 14.87
N ALA A 304 19.56 -38.01 15.98
CA ALA A 304 18.99 -37.56 17.25
C ALA A 304 19.66 -36.26 17.75
N GLY A 305 20.97 -36.12 17.53
CA GLY A 305 21.67 -34.87 17.82
C GLY A 305 21.30 -33.74 16.86
N ARG A 306 20.98 -34.04 15.60
CA ARG A 306 20.53 -33.03 14.64
C ARG A 306 19.19 -32.42 15.05
N ASP A 307 18.23 -33.26 15.44
CA ASP A 307 16.91 -32.79 15.83
C ASP A 307 16.97 -32.01 17.15
N ALA A 308 17.79 -32.43 18.11
CA ALA A 308 18.07 -31.67 19.32
C ALA A 308 18.66 -30.28 18.99
N ARG A 309 19.72 -30.21 18.17
CA ARG A 309 20.29 -28.92 17.75
C ARG A 309 19.29 -28.01 17.03
N LEU A 310 18.41 -28.59 16.20
CA LEU A 310 17.39 -27.82 15.48
C LEU A 310 16.36 -27.22 16.45
N HIS A 311 15.96 -27.98 17.47
CA HIS A 311 15.07 -27.52 18.53
C HIS A 311 15.70 -26.36 19.30
N GLU A 312 16.86 -26.58 19.92
CA GLU A 312 17.49 -25.56 20.77
C GLU A 312 17.87 -24.31 19.96
N PHE A 313 18.27 -24.47 18.69
CA PHE A 313 18.54 -23.31 17.83
C PHE A 313 17.26 -22.51 17.55
N GLY A 314 16.12 -23.20 17.39
CA GLY A 314 14.81 -22.56 17.28
C GLY A 314 14.48 -21.74 18.53
N ASP A 315 14.74 -22.28 19.72
CA ASP A 315 14.45 -21.61 20.98
C ASP A 315 15.40 -20.42 21.23
N VAL A 316 16.67 -20.51 20.84
CA VAL A 316 17.58 -19.35 20.79
C VAL A 316 17.01 -18.23 19.93
N LEU A 317 16.52 -18.55 18.72
CA LEU A 317 15.90 -17.54 17.84
C LEU A 317 14.62 -16.98 18.44
N PHE A 318 13.78 -17.81 19.06
CA PHE A 318 12.55 -17.39 19.72
C PHE A 318 12.82 -16.46 20.91
N ALA A 319 13.82 -16.78 21.75
CA ALA A 319 14.26 -15.96 22.86
C ALA A 319 14.88 -14.63 22.38
N ALA A 320 15.67 -14.65 21.30
CA ALA A 320 16.21 -13.44 20.69
C ALA A 320 15.11 -12.51 20.14
N VAL A 321 14.05 -13.07 19.53
CA VAL A 321 12.86 -12.30 19.12
C VAL A 321 12.16 -11.68 20.33
N ASN A 322 12.06 -12.40 21.45
CA ASN A 322 11.47 -11.86 22.68
C ASN A 322 12.30 -10.73 23.28
N LEU A 323 13.62 -10.87 23.24
CA LEU A 323 14.53 -9.80 23.64
C LEU A 323 14.36 -8.56 22.74
N ALA A 324 14.30 -8.74 21.42
CA ALA A 324 14.06 -7.64 20.48
C ALA A 324 12.74 -6.92 20.79
N ARG A 325 11.65 -7.67 21.06
CA ARG A 325 10.36 -7.11 21.47
C ARG A 325 10.46 -6.24 22.73
N TRP A 326 11.15 -6.72 23.77
CA TRP A 326 11.38 -5.96 25.00
C TRP A 326 12.24 -4.70 24.79
N LEU A 327 13.19 -4.77 23.87
CA LEU A 327 14.00 -3.63 23.42
C LEU A 327 13.25 -2.71 22.44
N LYS A 328 12.00 -3.04 22.09
CA LYS A 328 11.18 -2.32 21.11
C LYS A 328 11.81 -2.25 19.71
N LEU A 329 12.46 -3.34 19.32
CA LEU A 329 13.08 -3.52 18.01
C LEU A 329 12.26 -4.51 17.18
N ASP A 330 12.23 -4.31 15.86
CA ASP A 330 11.73 -5.32 14.93
C ASP A 330 12.85 -6.32 14.60
N PRO A 331 12.68 -7.62 14.90
CA PRO A 331 13.72 -8.62 14.67
C PRO A 331 14.00 -8.89 13.18
N GLU A 332 12.97 -8.81 12.32
CA GLU A 332 13.11 -9.02 10.88
C GLU A 332 13.89 -7.84 10.27
N GLU A 333 13.52 -6.62 10.62
CA GLU A 333 14.24 -5.40 10.23
C GLU A 333 15.68 -5.42 10.74
N ALA A 334 15.92 -5.82 11.99
CA ALA A 334 17.26 -5.90 12.57
C ALA A 334 18.15 -6.87 11.80
N LEU A 335 17.61 -8.03 11.40
CA LEU A 335 18.35 -9.02 10.60
C LEU A 335 18.57 -8.53 9.16
N ARG A 336 17.57 -7.94 8.50
CA ARG A 336 17.74 -7.32 7.17
C ARG A 336 18.84 -6.27 7.18
N ASN A 337 18.84 -5.38 8.17
CA ASN A 337 19.89 -4.38 8.37
C ASN A 337 21.27 -5.01 8.61
N ALA A 338 21.34 -6.13 9.33
CA ALA A 338 22.60 -6.86 9.52
C ALA A 338 23.12 -7.46 8.21
N ASN A 339 22.25 -8.05 7.40
CA ASN A 339 22.59 -8.60 6.08
C ASN A 339 23.10 -7.50 5.15
N ARG A 340 22.39 -6.37 5.04
CA ARG A 340 22.79 -5.22 4.23
C ARG A 340 24.17 -4.69 4.63
N ARG A 341 24.41 -4.45 5.92
CA ARG A 341 25.74 -4.03 6.41
C ARG A 341 26.84 -5.03 6.10
N TRP A 342 26.53 -6.33 6.11
CA TRP A 342 27.52 -7.36 5.78
C TRP A 342 27.88 -7.29 4.29
N ILE A 343 26.88 -7.15 3.42
CA ILE A 343 27.05 -7.03 1.96
C ILE A 343 27.87 -5.77 1.63
N GLU A 344 27.46 -4.61 2.14
CA GLU A 344 28.17 -3.33 1.92
C GLU A 344 29.65 -3.41 2.33
N ARG A 345 29.93 -4.04 3.48
CA ARG A 345 31.31 -4.27 3.92
C ARG A 345 32.07 -5.22 3.01
N TYR A 346 31.42 -6.27 2.54
CA TYR A 346 32.05 -7.23 1.64
C TYR A 346 32.38 -6.59 0.29
N GLU A 347 31.46 -5.82 -0.29
CA GLU A 347 31.69 -5.05 -1.52
C GLU A 347 32.83 -4.04 -1.36
N ARG A 348 32.92 -3.38 -0.19
CA ARG A 348 34.04 -2.49 0.11
C ARG A 348 35.36 -3.26 0.25
N VAL A 349 35.36 -4.47 0.81
CA VAL A 349 36.53 -5.35 0.84
C VAL A 349 36.95 -5.74 -0.59
N GLU A 350 36.00 -6.05 -1.47
CA GLU A 350 36.29 -6.34 -2.89
C GLU A 350 36.93 -5.13 -3.59
N ALA A 351 36.37 -3.94 -3.40
CA ALA A 351 36.93 -2.70 -3.92
C ALA A 351 38.35 -2.44 -3.40
N LEU A 352 38.58 -2.59 -2.10
CA LEU A 352 39.89 -2.39 -1.47
C LEU A 352 40.93 -3.42 -1.96
N ALA A 353 40.53 -4.67 -2.13
CA ALA A 353 41.39 -5.70 -2.70
C ALA A 353 41.77 -5.36 -4.15
N ALA A 354 40.81 -4.93 -4.97
CA ALA A 354 41.04 -4.53 -6.35
C ALA A 354 41.96 -3.29 -6.45
N GLU A 355 41.75 -2.27 -5.61
CA GLU A 355 42.63 -1.09 -5.52
C GLU A 355 44.09 -1.47 -5.21
N ARG A 356 44.29 -2.55 -4.44
CA ARG A 356 45.61 -3.08 -4.07
C ARG A 356 46.16 -4.10 -5.08
N GLY A 357 45.45 -4.36 -6.17
CA GLY A 357 45.83 -5.37 -7.17
C GLY A 357 45.81 -6.79 -6.62
N LEU A 358 45.02 -7.06 -5.58
CA LEU A 358 44.86 -8.37 -4.96
C LEU A 358 43.65 -9.10 -5.55
N VAL A 359 43.78 -10.43 -5.70
CA VAL A 359 42.67 -11.30 -6.10
C VAL A 359 42.06 -11.90 -4.84
N LEU A 360 40.91 -11.36 -4.40
CA LEU A 360 40.32 -11.67 -3.08
C LEU A 360 40.15 -13.17 -2.86
N VAL A 361 39.68 -13.94 -3.86
CA VAL A 361 39.43 -15.39 -3.70
C VAL A 361 40.70 -16.17 -3.35
N GLU A 362 41.86 -15.74 -3.86
CA GLU A 362 43.16 -16.40 -3.68
C GLU A 362 43.84 -16.04 -2.35
N LEU A 363 43.32 -15.04 -1.62
CA LEU A 363 43.91 -14.61 -0.36
C LEU A 363 43.66 -15.62 0.78
N PRO A 364 44.66 -15.84 1.66
CA PRO A 364 44.46 -16.57 2.92
C PRO A 364 43.39 -15.91 3.81
N ALA A 365 42.76 -16.70 4.68
CA ALA A 365 41.72 -16.23 5.61
C ALA A 365 42.20 -15.04 6.45
N ASP A 366 43.37 -15.13 7.07
CA ASP A 366 43.94 -14.04 7.88
C ASP A 366 44.09 -12.72 7.11
N THR A 367 44.36 -12.80 5.80
CA THR A 367 44.49 -11.60 4.94
C THR A 367 43.12 -11.04 4.57
N LYS A 368 42.12 -11.90 4.33
CA LYS A 368 40.72 -11.49 4.15
C LYS A 368 40.17 -10.83 5.41
N ASP A 369 40.47 -11.40 6.58
CA ASP A 369 40.08 -10.85 7.89
C ASP A 369 40.76 -9.51 8.16
N ALA A 370 42.01 -9.33 7.76
CA ALA A 370 42.70 -8.04 7.87
C ALA A 370 42.03 -6.96 7.00
N LEU A 371 41.69 -7.27 5.75
CA LEU A 371 40.94 -6.35 4.87
C LEU A 371 39.55 -6.03 5.44
N TRP A 372 38.85 -7.04 5.95
CA TRP A 372 37.54 -6.87 6.59
C TRP A 372 37.60 -5.97 7.83
N ASN A 373 38.61 -6.17 8.69
CA ASN A 373 38.81 -5.35 9.88
C ASN A 373 39.19 -3.91 9.53
N GLU A 374 39.94 -3.71 8.43
CA GLU A 374 40.23 -2.38 7.90
C GLU A 374 38.95 -1.67 7.45
N VAL A 375 38.11 -2.33 6.65
CA VAL A 375 36.81 -1.79 6.23
C VAL A 375 35.88 -1.49 7.42
N LYS A 376 35.85 -2.38 8.42
CA LYS A 376 35.09 -2.14 9.67
C LYS A 376 35.59 -0.95 10.49
N ALA A 377 36.85 -0.55 10.32
CA ALA A 377 37.40 0.63 11.00
C ALA A 377 37.07 1.93 10.27
N GLU A 378 36.72 1.86 8.98
CA GLU A 378 36.28 3.00 8.16
C GLU A 378 34.82 3.40 8.45
N GLY A 379 33.99 2.48 8.97
CA GLY A 379 32.58 2.69 9.37
C GLY A 379 31.72 1.43 9.32
#